data_AF-A0A8H5A714-F1
#
_entry.id   AF-A0A8H5A714-F1
#
_cell.length_a   1.000
_cell.length_b   1.000
_cell.length_c   1.000
_cell.angle_alpha   90.00
_cell.angle_beta   90.00
_cell.angle_gamma   90.00
#
_symmetry.space_group_name_H-M   'P 1'
#
loop_
_entity.id
_entity.type
_entity.pdbx_description
1 polymer ?
#
loop_
_entity_poly.entity_id
_entity_poly.type
_entity_poly.pdbx_seq_one_letter_code
_entity_poly.pdbx_strand_id
1 'polypeptide(L)'
;MGIPDEDFDSGDALFDDIDEDDLIFDALEEAGMMNPPKKHSRGKENDIQDIAPAKKARHGSLGLKESSSNGRLGETQRIQLARELLADKFGYREFRHEQEATIARLLDGDNALVVFPTGAGKSLCYQIPAIAFPEVDRQTKARQANDSGITIVVSPLIALMKDQVDALKRRGIAAECMDSTKSWDEIQKINKDLREGQLRLLYCAPERLNNEGFVETMKRVKGGVRMIGVDEAHCISE
;
A
#
# COMPACT_ATOMS: atom_id res chain seq x y z
N MET A 1 39.81 28.97 -0.53
CA MET A 1 39.02 30.00 -1.23
C MET A 1 37.77 29.30 -1.72
N GLY A 2 36.60 29.66 -1.19
CA GLY A 2 35.34 29.03 -1.57
C GLY A 2 34.72 29.70 -2.80
N ILE A 3 33.91 28.94 -3.53
CA ILE A 3 32.94 29.40 -4.53
C ILE A 3 31.61 28.79 -4.06
N PRO A 4 30.50 29.55 -4.03
CA PRO A 4 29.34 29.21 -3.21
C PRO A 4 28.46 28.13 -3.84
N ASP A 5 27.60 27.54 -3.01
CA ASP A 5 26.43 26.79 -3.43
C ASP A 5 25.46 27.71 -4.20
N GLU A 6 24.88 27.22 -5.30
CA GLU A 6 23.73 27.85 -5.95
C GLU A 6 22.46 27.10 -5.52
N ASP A 7 21.51 27.79 -4.90
CA ASP A 7 20.25 27.22 -4.43
C ASP A 7 19.41 26.71 -5.62
N PHE A 8 19.25 25.38 -5.73
CA PHE A 8 18.31 24.79 -6.68
C PHE A 8 16.98 24.54 -5.98
N ASP A 9 16.07 25.49 -6.17
CA ASP A 9 14.72 25.52 -5.60
C ASP A 9 13.92 24.24 -5.92
N SER A 10 13.63 23.45 -4.87
CA SER A 10 12.76 22.29 -4.95
C SER A 10 11.30 22.74 -4.90
N GLY A 11 10.70 22.95 -6.07
CA GLY A 11 9.36 23.51 -6.28
C GLY A 11 8.16 22.71 -5.76
N ASP A 12 8.33 21.91 -4.70
CA ASP A 12 7.25 21.26 -3.94
C ASP A 12 6.53 22.25 -3.00
N ALA A 13 7.16 23.39 -2.67
CA ALA A 13 6.66 24.39 -1.71
C ALA A 13 5.43 25.22 -2.17
N LEU A 14 4.73 24.79 -3.24
CA LEU A 14 3.65 25.56 -3.88
C LEU A 14 2.23 25.02 -3.57
N PHE A 15 2.11 23.99 -2.73
CA PHE A 15 0.84 23.34 -2.38
C PHE A 15 0.65 23.04 -0.88
N ASP A 16 1.60 23.40 0.00
CA ASP A 16 1.52 23.10 1.46
C ASP A 16 0.49 23.96 2.22
N ASP A 17 0.07 25.11 1.69
CA ASP A 17 -0.85 26.08 2.32
C ASP A 17 -2.32 25.99 1.83
N ILE A 18 -2.73 24.85 1.25
CA ILE A 18 -4.12 24.59 0.84
C ILE A 18 -4.71 23.47 1.70
N ASP A 19 -5.63 23.82 2.60
CA ASP A 19 -6.39 22.84 3.38
C ASP A 19 -7.49 22.23 2.50
N GLU A 20 -7.38 20.93 2.16
CA GLU A 20 -8.30 20.26 1.23
C GLU A 20 -9.75 20.23 1.76
N ASP A 21 -9.94 20.30 3.08
CA ASP A 21 -11.26 20.34 3.73
C ASP A 21 -12.05 21.62 3.40
N ASP A 22 -11.38 22.78 3.25
CA ASP A 22 -12.05 24.05 2.88
C ASP A 22 -12.54 24.01 1.41
N LEU A 23 -11.73 23.45 0.49
CA LEU A 23 -12.12 23.27 -0.91
C LEU A 23 -13.32 22.32 -1.08
N ILE A 24 -13.44 21.32 -0.21
CA ILE A 24 -14.59 20.41 -0.17
C ILE A 24 -15.83 21.14 0.39
N PHE A 25 -15.65 22.08 1.33
CA PHE A 25 -16.76 22.83 1.93
C PHE A 25 -17.45 23.78 0.94
N ASP A 26 -16.68 24.61 0.22
CA ASP A 26 -17.21 25.52 -0.80
C ASP A 26 -17.94 24.75 -1.92
N ALA A 27 -17.36 23.65 -2.40
CA ALA A 27 -17.96 22.82 -3.44
C ALA A 27 -19.29 22.15 -3.02
N LEU A 28 -19.48 21.88 -1.72
CA LEU A 28 -20.73 21.33 -1.18
C LEU A 28 -21.81 22.41 -0.97
N GLU A 29 -21.43 23.67 -0.71
CA GLU A 29 -22.37 24.79 -0.61
C GLU A 29 -22.86 25.24 -2.01
N GLU A 30 -21.97 25.34 -3.02
CA GLU A 30 -22.38 25.59 -4.42
C GLU A 30 -23.30 24.49 -4.97
N ALA A 31 -23.08 23.22 -4.58
CA ALA A 31 -23.94 22.10 -4.98
C ALA A 31 -25.34 22.11 -4.33
N GLY A 32 -25.59 23.00 -3.35
CA GLY A 32 -26.89 23.13 -2.68
C GLY A 32 -27.31 21.90 -1.85
N MET A 33 -26.36 21.04 -1.46
CA MET A 33 -26.65 19.71 -0.91
C MET A 33 -26.74 19.61 0.63
N MET A 34 -27.07 20.70 1.34
CA MET A 34 -27.45 20.58 2.77
C MET A 34 -28.51 21.61 3.22
N ASN A 35 -29.34 21.21 4.20
CA ASN A 35 -30.27 22.10 4.89
C ASN A 35 -29.66 22.60 6.22
N PRO A 36 -29.78 23.89 6.58
CA PRO A 36 -29.13 24.45 7.75
C PRO A 36 -29.78 24.01 9.08
N PRO A 37 -29.00 23.85 10.16
CA PRO A 37 -29.49 23.42 11.47
C PRO A 37 -30.30 24.52 12.18
N LYS A 38 -31.54 24.21 12.59
CA LYS A 38 -32.39 25.15 13.35
C LYS A 38 -31.96 25.25 14.82
N LYS A 39 -31.76 26.47 15.32
CA LYS A 39 -31.41 26.75 16.73
C LYS A 39 -32.65 26.92 17.62
N HIS A 40 -32.56 26.33 18.83
CA HIS A 40 -33.27 26.62 20.08
C HIS A 40 -34.82 26.66 20.15
N SER A 41 -35.36 25.91 21.12
CA SER A 41 -36.10 26.50 22.26
C SER A 41 -36.14 25.53 23.45
N ARG A 42 -36.52 26.01 24.65
CA ARG A 42 -36.77 25.18 25.86
C ARG A 42 -38.27 24.98 26.04
N GLY A 43 -38.71 23.77 26.36
CA GLY A 43 -40.09 23.41 26.71
C GLY A 43 -40.12 22.38 27.85
N LYS A 44 -41.29 22.18 28.50
CA LYS A 44 -41.43 21.36 29.72
C LYS A 44 -42.13 20.01 29.51
N GLU A 45 -41.67 19.04 30.30
CA GLU A 45 -42.37 17.95 31.04
C GLU A 45 -43.78 17.44 30.62
N ASN A 46 -43.88 16.10 30.60
CA ASN A 46 -45.08 15.24 30.80
C ASN A 46 -46.13 15.22 29.65
N ASP A 47 -46.74 14.09 29.24
CA ASP A 47 -47.08 12.85 29.97
C ASP A 47 -47.07 11.54 29.12
N ILE A 48 -46.68 10.41 29.76
CA ILE A 48 -47.31 9.06 29.80
C ILE A 48 -47.62 8.20 28.52
N GLN A 49 -47.27 6.89 28.66
CA GLN A 49 -47.78 5.63 28.02
C GLN A 49 -47.20 5.01 26.72
N ASP A 50 -46.58 3.84 26.93
CA ASP A 50 -46.74 2.53 26.26
C ASP A 50 -46.50 2.32 24.76
N ILE A 51 -45.27 1.91 24.43
CA ILE A 51 -44.99 0.87 23.40
C ILE A 51 -43.97 -0.16 23.97
N ALA A 52 -44.17 -1.45 23.67
CA ALA A 52 -43.44 -2.58 24.24
C ALA A 52 -41.96 -2.71 23.75
N PRO A 53 -41.07 -3.39 24.50
CA PRO A 53 -39.62 -3.29 24.30
C PRO A 53 -39.06 -4.10 23.12
N ALA A 54 -38.43 -3.41 22.17
CA ALA A 54 -37.52 -4.03 21.21
C ALA A 54 -36.27 -4.60 21.92
N LYS A 55 -35.80 -5.77 21.48
CA LYS A 55 -34.73 -6.52 22.16
C LYS A 55 -33.38 -5.80 22.04
N LYS A 56 -32.80 -5.39 23.17
CA LYS A 56 -31.38 -4.97 23.23
C LYS A 56 -30.49 -6.16 22.82
N ALA A 57 -29.90 -6.08 21.64
CA ALA A 57 -28.77 -6.92 21.28
C ALA A 57 -27.63 -6.63 22.27
N ARG A 58 -27.19 -7.66 23.01
CA ARG A 58 -26.11 -7.49 23.98
C ARG A 58 -24.82 -7.17 23.22
N HIS A 59 -24.14 -6.09 23.59
CA HIS A 59 -22.69 -6.01 23.40
C HIS A 59 -22.05 -7.09 24.28
N GLY A 60 -21.96 -8.30 23.75
CA GLY A 60 -21.06 -9.31 24.27
C GLY A 60 -19.65 -8.84 23.94
N SER A 61 -18.84 -8.57 24.97
CA SER A 61 -17.41 -8.45 24.81
C SER A 61 -16.86 -9.78 24.30
N LEU A 62 -16.71 -9.92 22.98
CA LEU A 62 -15.99 -11.02 22.38
C LEU A 62 -14.54 -10.89 22.81
N GLY A 63 -14.18 -11.60 23.88
CA GLY A 63 -12.80 -11.68 24.34
C GLY A 63 -11.93 -12.20 23.20
N LEU A 64 -10.74 -11.60 23.07
CA LEU A 64 -9.70 -12.01 22.14
C LEU A 64 -9.33 -13.47 22.40
N LYS A 65 -9.99 -14.38 21.68
CA LYS A 65 -9.53 -15.76 21.57
C LYS A 65 -8.33 -15.74 20.65
N GLU A 66 -7.14 -15.72 21.24
CA GLU A 66 -5.91 -16.11 20.57
C GLU A 66 -6.02 -17.58 20.16
N SER A 67 -6.68 -17.83 19.02
CA SER A 67 -6.66 -19.14 18.37
C SER A 67 -5.24 -19.41 17.92
N SER A 68 -4.60 -20.42 18.50
CA SER A 68 -3.19 -20.77 18.26
C SER A 68 -2.96 -21.05 16.76
N SER A 69 -2.50 -20.04 16.02
CA SER A 69 -2.55 -20.02 14.55
C SER A 69 -1.30 -20.64 13.92
N ASN A 70 -1.50 -21.71 13.14
CA ASN A 70 -0.47 -22.40 12.37
C ASN A 70 0.41 -21.43 11.54
N GLY A 71 1.64 -21.16 11.99
CA GLY A 71 2.68 -20.52 11.19
C GLY A 71 2.34 -19.15 10.58
N ARG A 72 1.38 -18.43 11.15
CA ARG A 72 0.89 -17.12 10.67
C ARG A 72 0.95 -16.08 11.79
N LEU A 73 1.29 -14.85 11.44
CA LEU A 73 1.15 -13.70 12.32
C LEU A 73 -0.34 -13.36 12.51
N GLY A 74 -0.72 -13.05 13.74
CA GLY A 74 -2.03 -12.49 14.06
C GLY A 74 -2.21 -11.10 13.46
N GLU A 75 -3.45 -10.71 13.18
CA GLU A 75 -3.81 -9.46 12.50
C GLU A 75 -3.14 -8.22 13.12
N THR A 76 -3.20 -8.08 14.46
CA THR A 76 -2.55 -7.00 15.20
C THR A 76 -1.03 -6.91 14.96
N GLN A 77 -0.36 -8.06 14.82
CA GLN A 77 1.08 -8.11 14.55
C GLN A 77 1.40 -7.68 13.11
N ARG A 78 0.53 -8.03 12.15
CA ARG A 78 0.66 -7.60 10.74
C ARG A 78 0.44 -6.11 10.57
N ILE A 79 -0.57 -5.55 11.27
CA ILE A 79 -0.85 -4.11 11.31
C ILE A 79 0.31 -3.36 11.97
N GLN A 80 0.82 -3.83 13.11
CA GLN A 80 1.93 -3.20 13.80
C GLN A 80 3.20 -3.17 12.93
N LEU A 81 3.57 -4.30 12.31
CA LEU A 81 4.69 -4.38 11.35
C LEU A 81 4.49 -3.44 10.14
N ALA A 82 3.27 -3.32 9.62
CA ALA A 82 2.97 -2.42 8.52
C ALA A 82 3.19 -0.94 8.91
N ARG A 83 2.77 -0.54 10.13
CA ARG A 83 2.97 0.82 10.66
C ARG A 83 4.44 1.13 10.95
N GLU A 84 5.19 0.17 11.51
CA GLU A 84 6.64 0.29 11.72
C GLU A 84 7.36 0.54 10.40
N LEU A 85 7.05 -0.25 9.36
CA LEU A 85 7.64 -0.07 8.02
C LEU A 85 7.20 1.23 7.34
N LEU A 86 5.98 1.71 7.58
CA LEU A 86 5.50 3.00 7.08
C LEU A 86 6.33 4.15 7.66
N ALA A 87 6.56 4.16 8.97
CA ALA A 87 7.40 5.15 9.63
C ALA A 87 8.87 5.03 9.17
N ASP A 88 9.48 3.84 9.32
CA ASP A 88 10.91 3.60 9.11
C ASP A 88 11.37 3.72 7.65
N LYS A 89 10.49 3.47 6.68
CA LYS A 89 10.85 3.47 5.24
C LYS A 89 10.19 4.56 4.43
N PHE A 90 9.03 5.07 4.84
CA PHE A 90 8.30 6.08 4.07
C PHE A 90 8.23 7.44 4.74
N GLY A 91 8.39 7.51 6.07
CA GLY A 91 8.37 8.74 6.86
C GLY A 91 6.96 9.21 7.25
N TYR A 92 5.92 8.45 6.91
CA TYR A 92 4.54 8.78 7.22
C TYR A 92 4.13 8.25 8.60
N ARG A 93 3.31 9.01 9.34
CA ARG A 93 2.89 8.68 10.71
C ARG A 93 1.75 7.64 10.76
N GLU A 94 0.89 7.65 9.76
CA GLU A 94 -0.33 6.83 9.69
C GLU A 94 -0.72 6.52 8.24
N PHE A 95 -1.50 5.45 8.07
CA PHE A 95 -2.07 5.06 6.79
C PHE A 95 -3.30 5.93 6.45
N ARG A 96 -3.48 6.28 5.18
CA ARG A 96 -4.66 7.01 4.69
C ARG A 96 -5.71 6.05 4.14
N HIS A 97 -6.99 6.33 4.38
CA HIS A 97 -8.12 5.52 3.88
C HIS A 97 -7.95 4.01 4.21
N GLU A 98 -8.44 3.11 3.36
CA GLU A 98 -8.36 1.65 3.52
C GLU A 98 -6.95 1.05 3.24
N GLN A 99 -5.87 1.87 3.23
CA GLN A 99 -4.51 1.37 3.00
C GLN A 99 -4.11 0.29 4.04
N GLU A 100 -4.39 0.53 5.33
CA GLU A 100 -4.04 -0.41 6.40
C GLU A 100 -4.79 -1.73 6.29
N ALA A 101 -6.11 -1.69 6.11
CA ALA A 101 -6.95 -2.87 5.93
C ALA A 101 -6.51 -3.68 4.69
N THR A 102 -6.21 -2.99 3.58
CA THR A 102 -5.65 -3.60 2.37
C THR A 102 -4.32 -4.31 2.63
N ILE A 103 -3.39 -3.66 3.34
CA ILE A 103 -2.07 -4.21 3.64
C ILE A 103 -2.18 -5.40 4.61
N ALA A 104 -2.98 -5.29 5.68
CA ALA A 104 -3.20 -6.35 6.66
C ALA A 104 -3.85 -7.62 6.05
N ARG A 105 -4.65 -7.43 5.00
CA ARG A 105 -5.27 -8.47 4.17
C ARG A 105 -4.26 -9.14 3.23
N LEU A 106 -3.50 -8.36 2.46
CA LEU A 106 -2.43 -8.88 1.59
C LEU A 106 -1.33 -9.61 2.38
N LEU A 107 -1.04 -9.15 3.60
CA LEU A 107 -0.09 -9.81 4.52
C LEU A 107 -0.59 -11.15 5.09
N ASP A 108 -1.90 -11.43 5.05
CA ASP A 108 -2.42 -12.79 5.34
C ASP A 108 -2.34 -13.71 4.11
N GLY A 109 -2.01 -13.18 2.93
CA GLY A 109 -2.07 -13.90 1.65
C GLY A 109 -3.46 -13.90 0.98
N ASP A 110 -4.34 -12.98 1.39
CA ASP A 110 -5.68 -12.81 0.81
C ASP A 110 -5.67 -11.76 -0.31
N ASN A 111 -6.46 -11.98 -1.38
CA ASN A 111 -6.54 -11.05 -2.52
C ASN A 111 -7.34 -9.77 -2.19
N ALA A 112 -6.95 -8.63 -2.77
CA ALA A 112 -7.65 -7.35 -2.67
C ALA A 112 -7.81 -6.67 -4.04
N LEU A 113 -8.88 -5.89 -4.20
CA LEU A 113 -9.07 -4.93 -5.29
C LEU A 113 -9.11 -3.54 -4.65
N VAL A 114 -8.29 -2.60 -5.16
CA VAL A 114 -8.07 -1.29 -4.56
C VAL A 114 -8.52 -0.21 -5.53
N VAL A 115 -9.48 0.63 -5.11
CA VAL A 115 -9.98 1.76 -5.90
C VAL A 115 -9.87 3.03 -5.04
N PHE A 116 -8.69 3.65 -5.07
CA PHE A 116 -8.46 4.98 -4.48
C PHE A 116 -8.20 6.00 -5.60
N PRO A 117 -8.47 7.30 -5.37
CA PRO A 117 -8.08 8.36 -6.31
C PRO A 117 -6.55 8.40 -6.54
N THR A 118 -6.13 9.21 -7.51
CA THR A 118 -4.71 9.53 -7.73
C THR A 118 -4.17 10.33 -6.54
N GLY A 119 -2.86 10.28 -6.28
CA GLY A 119 -2.25 10.90 -5.09
C GLY A 119 -2.44 10.14 -3.77
N ALA A 120 -3.56 9.42 -3.59
CA ALA A 120 -3.94 8.70 -2.36
C ALA A 120 -3.09 7.45 -2.00
N GLY A 121 -1.82 7.40 -2.40
CA GLY A 121 -0.84 6.42 -1.92
C GLY A 121 -1.08 4.97 -2.31
N LYS A 122 -1.84 4.67 -3.38
CA LYS A 122 -2.15 3.31 -3.87
C LYS A 122 -0.94 2.36 -3.85
N SER A 123 0.25 2.86 -4.22
CA SER A 123 1.46 2.05 -4.30
C SER A 123 1.95 1.51 -2.94
N LEU A 124 1.63 2.15 -1.82
CA LEU A 124 1.94 1.64 -0.47
C LEU A 124 1.28 0.27 -0.24
N CYS A 125 0.10 0.02 -0.80
CA CYS A 125 -0.63 -1.22 -0.65
C CYS A 125 0.12 -2.44 -1.17
N TYR A 126 0.95 -2.30 -2.22
CA TYR A 126 1.81 -3.39 -2.70
C TYR A 126 3.28 -3.24 -2.29
N GLN A 127 3.76 -2.03 -1.99
CA GLN A 127 5.14 -1.81 -1.52
C GLN A 127 5.36 -2.27 -0.08
N ILE A 128 4.45 -1.98 0.87
CA ILE A 128 4.61 -2.36 2.28
C ILE A 128 4.64 -3.89 2.46
N PRO A 129 3.72 -4.71 1.90
CA PRO A 129 3.79 -6.16 2.07
C PRO A 129 5.09 -6.78 1.56
N ALA A 130 5.60 -6.27 0.43
CA ALA A 130 6.84 -6.75 -0.17
C ALA A 130 8.09 -6.54 0.70
N ILE A 131 8.11 -5.46 1.47
CA ILE A 131 9.18 -5.13 2.43
C ILE A 131 8.98 -5.92 3.73
N ALA A 132 7.73 -6.16 4.13
CA ALA A 132 7.37 -6.91 5.33
C ALA A 132 7.59 -8.42 5.22
N PHE A 133 7.44 -9.02 4.03
CA PHE A 133 7.48 -10.49 3.87
C PHE A 133 8.70 -11.20 4.51
N PRO A 134 9.95 -10.68 4.45
CA PRO A 134 11.08 -11.28 5.16
C PRO A 134 11.01 -11.20 6.68
N GLU A 135 10.32 -10.20 7.25
CA GLU A 135 10.08 -10.10 8.69
C GLU A 135 8.93 -11.03 9.12
N VAL A 136 7.87 -11.14 8.31
CA VAL A 136 6.81 -12.14 8.50
C VAL A 136 7.42 -13.56 8.53
N ASP A 137 8.32 -13.88 7.60
CA ASP A 137 9.00 -15.18 7.57
C ASP A 137 9.88 -15.41 8.81
N ARG A 138 10.61 -14.38 9.26
CA ARG A 138 11.51 -14.47 10.41
C ARG A 138 10.74 -14.76 11.71
N GLN A 139 9.61 -14.07 11.91
CA GLN A 139 8.77 -14.23 13.10
C GLN A 139 7.98 -15.55 13.08
N THR A 140 7.40 -15.92 11.94
CA THR A 140 6.63 -17.18 11.79
C THR A 140 7.50 -18.43 11.67
N LYS A 141 8.76 -18.27 11.24
CA LYS A 141 9.68 -19.35 10.80
C LYS A 141 9.14 -20.18 9.63
N ALA A 142 8.19 -19.63 8.86
CA ALA A 142 7.57 -20.32 7.73
C ALA A 142 8.51 -20.52 6.53
N ARG A 143 9.58 -19.72 6.43
CA ARG A 143 10.60 -19.79 5.37
C ARG A 143 11.99 -19.48 5.93
N GLN A 144 13.04 -19.79 5.15
CA GLN A 144 14.38 -19.30 5.46
C GLN A 144 14.49 -17.80 5.16
N ALA A 145 15.29 -17.06 5.94
CA ALA A 145 15.41 -15.60 5.85
C ALA A 145 15.88 -15.05 4.49
N ASN A 146 16.47 -15.90 3.63
CA ASN A 146 16.93 -15.58 2.28
C ASN A 146 16.03 -16.18 1.18
N ASP A 147 14.82 -16.63 1.51
CA ASP A 147 13.89 -17.37 0.62
C ASP A 147 12.46 -16.77 0.64
N SER A 148 12.35 -15.49 0.98
CA SER A 148 11.08 -14.78 1.13
C SER A 148 10.31 -14.50 -0.15
N GLY A 149 10.95 -14.69 -1.32
CA GLY A 149 10.38 -14.42 -2.63
C GLY A 149 10.40 -12.93 -3.00
N ILE A 150 9.71 -12.62 -4.09
CA ILE A 150 9.58 -11.26 -4.63
C ILE A 150 8.12 -10.84 -4.82
N THR A 151 7.85 -9.55 -4.77
CA THR A 151 6.62 -8.94 -5.30
C THR A 151 6.86 -8.42 -6.71
N ILE A 152 6.04 -8.85 -7.66
CA ILE A 152 6.00 -8.24 -9.00
C ILE A 152 4.94 -7.13 -8.98
N VAL A 153 5.21 -6.01 -9.63
CA VAL A 153 4.22 -4.96 -9.89
C VAL A 153 4.12 -4.77 -11.40
N VAL A 154 2.97 -5.10 -11.97
CA VAL A 154 2.66 -4.82 -13.37
C VAL A 154 2.18 -3.38 -13.47
N SER A 155 2.74 -2.57 -14.37
CA SER A 155 2.28 -1.19 -14.60
C SER A 155 2.52 -0.78 -16.05
N PRO A 156 1.58 -0.09 -16.74
CA PRO A 156 1.79 0.35 -18.12
C PRO A 156 2.72 1.57 -18.25
N LEU A 157 2.97 2.30 -17.15
CA LEU A 157 3.66 3.60 -17.20
C LEU A 157 5.17 3.47 -16.91
N ILE A 158 5.96 3.19 -17.95
CA ILE A 158 7.42 2.98 -17.86
C ILE A 158 8.18 4.14 -17.18
N ALA A 159 7.72 5.39 -17.33
CA ALA A 159 8.31 6.53 -16.62
C ALA A 159 8.08 6.42 -15.10
N LEU A 160 6.81 6.32 -14.68
CA LEU A 160 6.41 6.15 -13.28
C LEU A 160 7.07 4.91 -12.63
N MET A 161 7.23 3.81 -13.37
CA MET A 161 7.96 2.62 -12.89
C MET A 161 9.40 2.96 -12.48
N LYS A 162 10.10 3.83 -13.21
CA LYS A 162 11.46 4.26 -12.89
C LYS A 162 11.48 5.19 -11.68
N ASP A 163 10.60 6.18 -11.65
CA ASP A 163 10.48 7.12 -10.52
C ASP A 163 10.19 6.39 -9.19
N GLN A 164 9.29 5.39 -9.23
CA GLN A 164 9.00 4.52 -8.08
C GLN A 164 10.19 3.65 -7.69
N VAL A 165 10.91 3.04 -8.66
CA VAL A 165 12.12 2.25 -8.38
C VAL A 165 13.21 3.10 -7.74
N ASP A 166 13.45 4.30 -8.23
CA ASP A 166 14.51 5.16 -7.71
C ASP A 166 14.12 5.85 -6.40
N ALA A 167 12.82 6.05 -6.13
CA ALA A 167 12.33 6.37 -4.78
C ALA A 167 12.54 5.22 -3.78
N LEU A 168 12.30 3.98 -4.18
CA LEU A 168 12.53 2.79 -3.35
C LEU A 168 14.03 2.56 -3.09
N LYS A 169 14.88 2.69 -4.10
CA LYS A 169 16.35 2.60 -3.96
C LYS A 169 16.90 3.65 -3.00
N ARG A 170 16.44 4.92 -3.09
CA ARG A 170 16.79 5.99 -2.13
C ARG A 170 16.39 5.65 -0.68
N ARG A 171 15.31 4.90 -0.48
CA ARG A 171 14.86 4.38 0.83
C ARG A 171 15.59 3.10 1.28
N GLY A 172 16.61 2.66 0.55
CA GLY A 172 17.37 1.43 0.83
C GLY A 172 16.59 0.15 0.53
N ILE A 173 15.53 0.21 -0.28
CA ILE A 173 14.70 -0.94 -0.65
C ILE A 173 15.21 -1.47 -1.99
N ALA A 174 15.57 -2.76 -2.03
CA ALA A 174 16.02 -3.43 -3.24
C ALA A 174 14.85 -3.62 -4.22
N ALA A 175 14.74 -2.72 -5.19
CA ALA A 175 13.76 -2.75 -6.28
C ALA A 175 14.45 -2.51 -7.63
N GLU A 176 13.91 -3.08 -8.70
CA GLU A 176 14.32 -2.83 -10.09
C GLU A 176 13.08 -2.78 -11.00
N CYS A 177 13.26 -2.37 -12.26
CA CYS A 177 12.24 -2.46 -13.31
C CYS A 177 12.73 -3.28 -14.52
N MET A 178 11.84 -4.07 -15.11
CA MET A 178 11.97 -4.66 -16.44
C MET A 178 10.96 -4.01 -17.40
N ASP A 179 11.48 -3.23 -18.33
CA ASP A 179 10.73 -2.55 -19.37
C ASP A 179 11.47 -2.66 -20.72
N SER A 180 10.89 -2.16 -21.82
CA SER A 180 11.48 -2.22 -23.16
C SER A 180 12.78 -1.42 -23.34
N THR A 181 13.10 -0.48 -22.44
CA THR A 181 14.30 0.38 -22.53
C THR A 181 15.55 -0.23 -21.87
N LYS A 182 15.41 -1.36 -21.17
CA LYS A 182 16.53 -2.04 -20.49
C LYS A 182 17.51 -2.70 -21.45
N SER A 183 18.79 -2.41 -21.25
CA SER A 183 19.92 -3.05 -21.94
C SER A 183 20.06 -4.53 -21.56
N TRP A 184 20.80 -5.30 -22.35
CA TRP A 184 21.03 -6.72 -22.08
C TRP A 184 21.78 -6.93 -20.75
N ASP A 185 22.80 -6.13 -20.45
CA ASP A 185 23.58 -6.22 -19.21
C ASP A 185 22.75 -5.88 -17.96
N GLU A 186 21.88 -4.87 -18.04
CA GLU A 186 20.90 -4.59 -16.97
C GLU A 186 19.97 -5.79 -16.75
N ILE A 187 19.45 -6.40 -17.82
CA ILE A 187 18.59 -7.59 -17.72
C ILE A 187 19.37 -8.76 -17.10
N GLN A 188 20.64 -8.98 -17.45
CA GLN A 188 21.47 -10.01 -16.80
C GLN A 188 21.73 -9.72 -15.32
N LYS A 189 21.95 -8.46 -14.93
CA LYS A 189 22.05 -8.04 -13.52
C LYS A 189 20.76 -8.35 -12.78
N ILE A 190 19.60 -7.88 -13.27
CA ILE A 190 18.31 -8.11 -12.62
C ILE A 190 18.04 -9.63 -12.51
N ASN A 191 18.32 -10.40 -13.57
CA ASN A 191 18.21 -11.86 -13.57
C ASN A 191 19.17 -12.56 -12.60
N LYS A 192 20.31 -11.95 -12.24
CA LYS A 192 21.20 -12.41 -11.17
C LYS A 192 20.59 -12.11 -9.79
N ASP A 193 20.21 -10.86 -9.55
CA ASP A 193 19.68 -10.38 -8.27
C ASP A 193 18.37 -11.11 -7.89
N LEU A 194 17.56 -11.48 -8.88
CA LEU A 194 16.38 -12.36 -8.76
C LEU A 194 16.71 -13.79 -8.30
N ARG A 195 17.72 -14.43 -8.89
CA ARG A 195 18.16 -15.80 -8.54
C ARG A 195 18.89 -15.84 -7.19
N GLU A 196 19.56 -14.76 -6.82
CA GLU A 196 20.25 -14.64 -5.53
C GLU A 196 19.31 -14.22 -4.38
N GLY A 197 18.07 -13.84 -4.70
CA GLY A 197 17.04 -13.44 -3.72
C GLY A 197 17.31 -12.08 -3.09
N GLN A 198 17.87 -11.13 -3.85
CA GLN A 198 18.25 -9.81 -3.37
C GLN A 198 17.13 -8.77 -3.49
N LEU A 199 16.28 -8.88 -4.52
CA LEU A 199 15.18 -7.93 -4.76
C LEU A 199 13.93 -8.22 -3.90
N ARG A 200 13.22 -7.15 -3.52
CA ARG A 200 11.90 -7.16 -2.85
C ARG A 200 10.77 -6.81 -3.83
N LEU A 201 10.99 -5.82 -4.70
CA LEU A 201 10.11 -5.47 -5.81
C LEU A 201 10.78 -5.70 -7.17
N LEU A 202 9.96 -6.10 -8.14
CA LEU A 202 10.25 -5.95 -9.56
C LEU A 202 9.05 -5.29 -10.25
N TYR A 203 9.21 -4.06 -10.74
CA TYR A 203 8.24 -3.48 -11.67
C TYR A 203 8.41 -4.11 -13.05
N CYS A 204 7.31 -4.38 -13.74
CA CYS A 204 7.32 -5.07 -15.02
C CYS A 204 6.29 -4.43 -15.97
N ALA A 205 6.73 -4.06 -17.17
CA ALA A 205 5.83 -3.56 -18.21
C ALA A 205 5.01 -4.73 -18.81
N PRO A 206 3.72 -4.56 -19.17
CA PRO A 206 2.83 -5.69 -19.48
C PRO A 206 3.32 -6.59 -20.64
N GLU A 207 4.01 -6.01 -21.63
CA GLU A 207 4.56 -6.75 -22.78
C GLU A 207 5.64 -7.76 -22.39
N ARG A 208 6.28 -7.60 -21.23
CA ARG A 208 7.28 -8.54 -20.69
C ARG A 208 6.65 -9.81 -20.13
N LEU A 209 5.38 -9.77 -19.69
CA LEU A 209 4.70 -10.94 -19.10
C LEU A 209 4.47 -12.07 -20.11
N ASN A 210 4.22 -11.70 -21.38
CA ASN A 210 4.03 -12.64 -22.48
C ASN A 210 5.35 -13.24 -23.03
N ASN A 211 6.50 -12.89 -22.44
CA ASN A 211 7.80 -13.41 -22.86
C ASN A 211 8.12 -14.73 -22.15
N GLU A 212 8.29 -15.83 -22.89
CA GLU A 212 8.63 -17.15 -22.33
C GLU A 212 9.90 -17.11 -21.45
N GLY A 213 10.90 -16.30 -21.82
CA GLY A 213 12.13 -16.11 -21.05
C GLY A 213 11.91 -15.37 -19.72
N PHE A 214 10.93 -14.47 -19.65
CA PHE A 214 10.51 -13.86 -18.38
C PHE A 214 9.85 -14.91 -17.48
N VAL A 215 8.92 -15.70 -18.01
CA VAL A 215 8.24 -16.78 -17.28
C VAL A 215 9.25 -17.84 -16.77
N GLU A 216 10.21 -18.25 -17.59
CA GLU A 216 11.30 -19.13 -17.19
C GLU A 216 12.25 -18.53 -16.15
N THR A 217 12.42 -17.20 -16.15
CA THR A 217 13.17 -16.49 -15.10
C THR A 217 12.39 -16.48 -13.79
N MET A 218 11.07 -16.20 -13.82
CA MET A 218 10.23 -16.17 -12.62
C MET A 218 10.16 -17.54 -11.92
N LYS A 219 10.17 -18.66 -12.66
CA LYS A 219 10.30 -20.02 -12.11
C LYS A 219 11.62 -20.27 -11.34
N ARG A 220 12.63 -19.40 -11.52
CA ARG A 220 13.98 -19.52 -10.95
C ARG A 220 14.28 -18.43 -9.91
N VAL A 221 13.29 -17.61 -9.55
CA VAL A 221 13.39 -16.63 -8.46
C VAL A 221 13.48 -17.37 -7.13
N LYS A 222 14.43 -16.96 -6.29
CA LYS A 222 14.61 -17.53 -4.94
C LYS A 222 13.44 -17.15 -4.03
N GLY A 223 12.82 -18.13 -3.39
CA GLY A 223 11.53 -17.98 -2.71
C GLY A 223 10.30 -17.82 -3.62
N GLY A 224 10.48 -17.82 -4.94
CA GLY A 224 9.43 -17.64 -5.93
C GLY A 224 8.76 -16.26 -5.95
N VAL A 225 7.68 -16.15 -6.71
CA VAL A 225 6.80 -14.97 -6.69
C VAL A 225 5.82 -15.10 -5.53
N ARG A 226 5.72 -14.07 -4.69
CA ARG A 226 4.89 -14.07 -3.47
C ARG A 226 3.64 -13.22 -3.56
N MET A 227 3.69 -12.16 -4.36
CA MET A 227 2.56 -11.28 -4.64
C MET A 227 2.72 -10.70 -6.05
N ILE A 228 1.61 -10.47 -6.73
CA ILE A 228 1.56 -9.71 -7.97
C ILE A 228 0.59 -8.55 -7.73
N GLY A 229 1.11 -7.32 -7.74
CA GLY A 229 0.29 -6.11 -7.88
C GLY A 229 0.06 -5.82 -9.36
N VAL A 230 -1.12 -5.31 -9.70
CA VAL A 230 -1.41 -4.72 -11.00
C VAL A 230 -1.83 -3.28 -10.76
N ASP A 231 -0.98 -2.36 -11.20
CA ASP A 231 -1.21 -0.93 -11.16
C ASP A 231 -1.89 -0.48 -12.46
N GLU A 232 -2.72 0.57 -12.37
CA GLU A 232 -3.62 1.01 -13.45
C GLU A 232 -4.41 -0.13 -14.11
N ALA A 233 -4.97 -1.03 -13.27
CA ALA A 233 -5.73 -2.20 -13.70
C ALA A 233 -7.00 -1.90 -14.54
N HIS A 234 -7.37 -0.62 -14.72
CA HIS A 234 -8.42 -0.22 -15.66
C HIS A 234 -8.04 -0.53 -17.12
N CYS A 235 -6.74 -0.42 -17.48
CA CYS A 235 -6.19 -0.75 -18.80
C CYS A 235 -6.28 -2.24 -19.19
N ILE A 236 -6.90 -3.10 -18.36
CA ILE A 236 -7.24 -4.50 -18.73
C ILE A 236 -8.58 -4.56 -19.49
N SER A 237 -9.41 -3.51 -19.40
CA SER A 237 -10.75 -3.44 -20.00
C SER A 237 -10.83 -2.58 -21.27
N GLU A 238 -9.69 -2.17 -21.81
CA GLU A 238 -9.54 -1.26 -22.97
C GLU A 238 -9.09 -2.02 -24.23
#